data_AF-A0A920VIM4-F1
#
_entry.id   AF-A0A920VIM4-F1
#
_cell.length_a   1.000
_cell.length_b   1.000
_cell.length_c   1.000
_cell.angle_alpha   90.00
_cell.angle_beta   90.00
_cell.angle_gamma   90.00
#
_symmetry.space_group_name_H-M   'P 1'
#
loop_
_entity.id
_entity.type
_entity.pdbx_description
1 polymer ?
#
loop_
_entity_poly.entity_id
_entity_poly.type
_entity_poly.pdbx_seq_one_letter_code
_entity_poly.pdbx_strand_id
1 'polypeptide(L)' 'MRLFRFVALGLLLLSVIGCDAPEQSAQLVKESQLMVRMTTSLGVIELELDAGKGPKTVKNFVEYAKKWPL' A
#
# COMPACT_ATOMS: atom_id res chain seq x y z
N MET A 1 -50.14 -8.46 32.97
CA MET A 1 -48.86 -9.03 32.49
C MET A 1 -48.77 -9.10 30.95
N ARG A 2 -49.23 -8.07 30.22
CA ARG A 2 -49.24 -8.04 28.74
C ARG A 2 -48.27 -7.00 28.13
N LEU A 3 -47.55 -6.25 28.98
CA LEU A 3 -46.60 -5.22 28.56
C LEU A 3 -45.14 -5.72 28.48
N PHE A 4 -44.80 -6.81 29.18
CA PHE A 4 -43.45 -7.38 29.18
C PHE A 4 -43.13 -8.30 27.98
N ARG A 5 -44.14 -8.70 27.19
CA ARG A 5 -43.93 -9.60 26.04
C ARG A 5 -43.28 -8.91 24.84
N PHE A 6 -43.29 -7.57 24.79
CA PHE A 6 -42.76 -6.81 23.67
C PHE A 6 -41.31 -6.33 23.89
N VAL A 7 -40.81 -6.31 25.13
CA VAL A 7 -39.43 -5.92 25.42
C VAL A 7 -38.44 -7.06 25.13
N ALA A 8 -38.85 -8.31 25.32
CA ALA A 8 -37.99 -9.48 25.05
C ALA A 8 -37.84 -9.82 23.55
N LEU A 9 -38.75 -9.34 22.69
CA LEU A 9 -38.71 -9.63 21.25
C LEU A 9 -37.90 -8.60 20.44
N GLY A 10 -37.68 -7.40 20.99
CA GLY A 10 -36.91 -6.34 20.34
C GLY A 10 -35.39 -6.49 20.43
N LEU A 11 -34.89 -7.36 21.31
CA LEU A 11 -33.45 -7.50 21.59
C LEU A 11 -32.77 -8.67 20.86
N LEU A 12 -33.49 -9.39 19.98
CA LEU A 12 -32.97 -10.55 19.25
C LEU A 12 -32.60 -10.23 17.78
N LEU A 13 -32.71 -8.96 17.35
CA LEU A 13 -32.46 -8.51 15.96
C LEU A 13 -31.21 -7.65 15.80
N LEU A 14 -30.28 -7.68 16.77
CA LEU A 14 -28.90 -7.22 16.56
C LEU A 14 -28.04 -8.39 16.03
N SER A 15 -28.55 -9.07 15.01
CA SER A 15 -27.80 -10.04 14.23
C SER A 15 -26.73 -9.30 13.43
N VAL A 16 -25.51 -9.33 13.95
CA VAL A 16 -24.27 -9.57 13.19
C VAL A 16 -24.36 -9.09 11.74
N ILE A 17 -24.25 -7.78 11.52
CA ILE A 17 -23.77 -7.26 10.23
C ILE A 17 -22.24 -7.17 10.38
N GLY A 18 -21.61 -8.34 10.45
CA GLY A 18 -20.22 -8.48 10.02
C GLY A 18 -20.25 -8.41 8.51
N CYS A 19 -20.29 -7.20 7.96
CA CYS A 19 -19.98 -7.01 6.56
C CYS A 19 -18.48 -7.29 6.46
N ASP A 20 -18.12 -8.50 6.02
CA ASP A 20 -16.79 -8.76 5.47
C ASP A 20 -16.63 -7.79 4.30
N ALA A 21 -16.10 -6.61 4.61
CA ALA A 21 -15.59 -5.72 3.59
C ALA A 21 -14.53 -6.53 2.85
N PRO A 22 -14.55 -6.59 1.51
CA PRO A 22 -13.42 -7.10 0.79
C PRO A 22 -12.24 -6.21 1.17
N GLU A 23 -11.30 -6.76 1.93
CA GLU A 23 -10.00 -6.15 2.15
C GLU A 23 -9.37 -5.98 0.77
N GLN A 24 -9.59 -4.81 0.18
CA GLN A 24 -8.89 -4.31 -0.97
C GLN A 24 -7.48 -3.91 -0.51
N SER A 25 -6.75 -4.86 0.07
CA SER A 25 -5.36 -4.73 0.53
C SER A 25 -4.37 -5.00 -0.60
N ALA A 26 -4.78 -4.74 -1.86
CA ALA A 26 -3.91 -4.76 -3.03
C ALA A 26 -3.32 -3.38 -3.38
N GLN A 27 -3.45 -2.39 -2.48
CA GLN A 27 -2.84 -1.07 -2.65
C GLN A 27 -2.01 -0.68 -1.41
N LEU A 28 -0.93 -1.42 -1.13
CA LEU A 28 0.05 -0.96 -0.14
C LEU A 28 1.49 -1.46 -0.39
N VAL A 29 1.92 -1.64 -1.65
CA VAL A 29 3.33 -2.02 -1.93
C VAL A 29 4.01 -1.16 -3.00
N LYS A 30 3.34 -0.14 -3.56
CA LYS A 30 3.93 0.65 -4.66
C LYS A 30 4.51 2.01 -4.28
N GLU A 31 4.77 2.27 -2.99
CA GLU A 31 5.48 3.49 -2.59
C GLU A 31 7.00 3.28 -2.44
N SER A 32 7.48 2.04 -2.45
CA SER A 32 8.90 1.73 -2.27
C SER A 32 9.67 1.49 -3.57
N GLN A 33 9.01 1.55 -4.74
CA GLN A 33 9.63 1.30 -6.04
C GLN A 33 9.91 2.62 -6.78
N LEU A 34 11.16 2.88 -7.14
CA LEU A 34 11.61 4.10 -7.80
C LEU A 34 12.24 3.77 -9.16
N MET A 35 11.78 4.41 -10.23
CA MET A 35 12.30 4.19 -11.59
C MET A 35 13.38 5.22 -11.93
N VAL A 36 14.53 4.76 -12.43
CA VAL A 36 15.62 5.60 -12.91
C VAL A 36 15.93 5.29 -14.37
N ARG A 37 15.93 6.32 -15.20
CA ARG A 37 16.34 6.22 -16.61
C ARG A 37 17.76 6.76 -16.78
N MET A 38 18.64 5.93 -17.32
CA MET A 38 20.03 6.28 -17.62
C MET A 38 20.27 6.25 -19.13
N THR A 39 20.71 7.37 -19.68
CA THR A 39 21.13 7.45 -21.09
C THR A 39 22.64 7.22 -21.17
N THR A 40 23.06 6.24 -21.94
CA THR A 40 24.46 5.90 -22.17
C THR A 40 24.82 6.02 -23.65
N SER A 41 26.10 6.00 -23.99
CA SER A 41 26.56 5.98 -25.39
C SER A 41 26.08 4.74 -26.18
N LEU A 42 25.63 3.70 -25.49
CA LEU A 42 25.14 2.45 -26.08
C LEU A 42 23.62 2.33 -26.06
N GLY A 43 22.91 3.35 -25.54
CA GLY A 43 21.46 3.36 -25.45
C GLY A 43 20.93 3.65 -24.05
N VAL A 44 19.63 3.43 -23.87
CA VAL A 44 18.90 3.75 -22.64
C VAL A 44 18.77 2.50 -21.78
N ILE A 45 19.01 2.66 -20.48
CA ILE A 45 18.79 1.65 -19.45
C ILE A 45 17.74 2.18 -18.48
N GLU A 46 16.75 1.36 -18.15
CA GLU A 46 15.74 1.67 -17.14
C GLU A 46 15.92 0.75 -15.94
N LEU A 47 16.03 1.34 -14.75
CA LEU A 47 16.30 0.65 -13.49
C LEU A 47 15.15 0.87 -12.53
N GLU A 48 14.53 -0.23 -12.07
CA GLU A 48 13.58 -0.19 -10.97
C GLU A 48 14.32 -0.48 -9.65
N LEU A 49 14.25 0.47 -8.72
CA LEU A 49 14.91 0.41 -7.43
C LEU A 49 13.91 0.11 -6.32
N ASP A 50 14.17 -0.93 -5.53
CA ASP A 50 13.35 -1.31 -4.38
C ASP A 50 13.94 -0.72 -3.09
N ALA A 51 13.41 0.44 -2.68
CA ALA A 51 13.76 1.10 -1.42
C ALA A 51 13.24 0.34 -0.19
N GLY A 52 12.27 -0.56 -0.36
CA GLY A 52 11.75 -1.41 0.71
C GLY A 52 12.77 -2.47 1.11
N LYS A 53 13.46 -3.06 0.12
CA LYS A 53 14.55 -4.02 0.37
C LYS A 53 15.89 -3.38 0.67
N GLY A 54 16.20 -2.23 0.05
CA GLY A 54 17.53 -1.62 0.11
C GLY A 54 17.53 -0.11 0.37
N PRO A 55 16.93 0.39 1.46
CA PRO A 55 16.66 1.82 1.65
C PRO A 55 17.94 2.68 1.62
N LYS A 56 19.02 2.22 2.26
CA LYS A 56 20.30 2.94 2.29
C LYS A 56 20.99 2.96 0.93
N THR A 57 20.94 1.85 0.20
CA THR A 57 21.55 1.72 -1.12
C THR A 57 20.83 2.57 -2.15
N VAL A 58 19.50 2.53 -2.15
CA VAL A 58 18.67 3.35 -3.06
C VAL A 58 18.92 4.83 -2.78
N LYS A 59 18.96 5.25 -1.52
CA LYS A 59 19.30 6.63 -1.16
C LYS A 59 20.66 7.05 -1.71
N ASN A 60 21.71 6.24 -1.49
CA ASN A 60 23.05 6.53 -2.00
C ASN A 60 23.08 6.65 -3.53
N PHE A 61 22.43 5.72 -4.25
CA PHE A 61 22.36 5.74 -5.71
C PHE A 61 21.69 7.01 -6.23
N VAL A 62 20.52 7.36 -5.67
CA VAL A 62 19.74 8.55 -6.09
C VAL A 62 20.51 9.84 -5.79
N GLU A 63 21.15 9.95 -4.64
CA GLU A 63 21.96 11.13 -4.29
C GLU A 63 23.16 11.28 -5.22
N TYR A 64 23.85 10.18 -5.55
CA TYR A 64 24.97 10.21 -6.48
C TYR A 64 24.53 10.65 -7.89
N ALA A 65 23.43 10.08 -8.40
CA ALA A 65 22.87 10.42 -9.70
C ALA A 65 22.44 11.89 -9.80
N LYS A 66 21.87 12.45 -8.72
CA LYS A 66 21.49 13.88 -8.68
C LYS A 66 22.68 14.82 -8.61
N LYS A 67 23.76 14.41 -7.94
CA LYS A 67 24.97 15.22 -7.79
C LYS A 67 25.75 15.35 -9.11
N TRP A 68 25.71 14.32 -9.93
CA TRP A 68 26.42 14.26 -11.21
C TRP A 68 25.45 13.87 -12.33
N PRO A 69 24.58 14.80 -12.76
CA PRO A 69 23.71 14.55 -13.90
C PRO A 69 24.59 14.42 -15.15
N LEU A 70 24.69 13.19 -15.66
CA LEU A 70 25.33 12.83 -16.92
C LEU A 70 24.42 13.14 -18.11
#